data_AF-A0A5N4DYM4-F1
#
_entry.id   AF-A0A5N4DYM4-F1
#
_cell.length_a   1.000
_cell.length_b   1.000
_cell.length_c   1.000
_cell.angle_alpha   90.00
_cell.angle_beta   90.00
_cell.angle_gamma   90.00
#
_symmetry.space_group_name_H-M   'P 1'
#
loop_
_entity.id
_entity.type
_entity.pdbx_description
1 polymer ?
#
loop_
_entity_poly.entity_id
_entity_poly.type
_entity_poly.pdbx_seq_one_letter_code
_entity_poly.pdbx_strand_id
1 'polypeptide(L)'
;YIGNLELLVQGYNKLKQTLLEVEYPLIEDELRAVDEELWAAATSLTWQDDCWGDIERVKVSTSELERRVERAQSNVKVIQQMMRAWAECTLLPRREHRRETAFTWEDKGDLFAKKYKLIQDDGCKIHNLVEENRKLFKADPSLDTWKIYVEFIDDIVVEGFFQAIMHDLDFFLMNTEKRLKPAPFFQAQMILMPPEILFKPSLEREAGDGFYDLVEEMLCNSFRMSAQMKRVAAHLEMANYQNDMDNMLGLTAGRQEIMKRVADVINKVLDFRNTLDAYAYLWVDDRAEFLKHFLLYGHTASSEDGDLHADEDGPEQPPTLEQFKEQARKTFSIDIYEALYVQMSKFDDFRVFDSWFKVDMKPFKVTLLNMIRKWSWMFQEHLLRFVIDSLNELQEFIKETDAGLQRELREGDHDGLVDIMGHLLAVRSRQRATDELFEPLKETITLLESYGRKMPEQELPERWETTKKIAATVRHEVSPLQNAEVTLIRKKCILFDVS
;
A
#
# COMPACT_ATOMS: atom_id res chain seq x y z
N TYR A 1 -73.45 -33.25 18.96
CA TYR A 1 -72.67 -33.93 20.01
C TYR A 1 -71.40 -34.56 19.47
N ILE A 2 -71.45 -35.65 18.69
CA ILE A 2 -70.25 -36.41 18.26
C ILE A 2 -69.20 -35.54 17.54
N GLY A 3 -69.58 -34.77 16.51
CA GLY A 3 -68.61 -33.94 15.78
C GLY A 3 -67.96 -32.82 16.63
N ASN A 4 -68.65 -32.30 17.65
CA ASN A 4 -68.06 -31.30 18.56
C ASN A 4 -67.06 -31.96 19.53
N LEU A 5 -67.35 -33.17 19.98
CA LEU A 5 -66.44 -33.94 20.84
C LEU A 5 -65.21 -34.40 20.06
N GLU A 6 -65.36 -34.80 18.79
CA GLU A 6 -64.23 -35.11 17.91
C GLU A 6 -63.32 -33.89 17.69
N LEU A 7 -63.88 -32.70 17.45
CA LEU A 7 -63.10 -31.47 17.32
C LEU A 7 -62.37 -31.10 18.63
N LEU A 8 -63.01 -31.31 19.78
CA LEU A 8 -62.39 -31.09 21.08
C LEU A 8 -61.19 -32.03 21.29
N VAL A 9 -61.37 -33.32 21.02
CA VAL A 9 -60.30 -34.33 21.13
C VAL A 9 -59.15 -34.01 20.18
N GLN A 10 -59.45 -33.58 18.95
CA GLN A 10 -58.45 -33.17 17.97
C GLN A 10 -57.66 -31.95 18.45
N GLY A 11 -58.33 -30.89 18.91
CA GLY A 11 -57.68 -29.67 19.41
C GLY A 11 -56.81 -29.93 20.64
N TYR A 12 -57.33 -30.70 21.60
CA TYR A 12 -56.60 -31.05 22.82
C TYR A 12 -55.37 -31.93 22.53
N ASN A 13 -55.51 -32.95 21.68
CA ASN A 13 -54.38 -33.81 21.30
C ASN A 13 -53.32 -33.04 20.52
N LYS A 14 -53.74 -32.16 19.60
CA LYS A 14 -52.83 -31.30 18.85
C LYS A 14 -52.06 -30.36 19.77
N LEU A 15 -52.73 -29.77 20.76
CA LEU A 15 -52.10 -28.94 21.77
C LEU A 15 -51.03 -29.72 22.55
N LYS A 16 -51.36 -30.92 23.07
CA LYS A 16 -50.37 -31.77 23.76
C LYS A 16 -49.20 -32.21 22.89
N GLN A 17 -49.40 -32.41 21.58
CA GLN A 17 -48.35 -32.81 20.66
C GLN A 17 -47.43 -31.67 20.21
N THR A 18 -47.91 -30.43 20.25
CA THR A 18 -47.20 -29.26 19.70
C THR A 18 -46.53 -28.37 20.74
N LEU A 19 -46.84 -28.57 22.03
CA LEU A 19 -46.25 -27.81 23.12
C LEU A 19 -44.76 -28.05 23.29
N LEU A 20 -44.01 -26.97 23.39
CA LEU A 20 -42.60 -27.03 23.81
C LEU A 20 -42.50 -27.22 25.32
N GLU A 21 -41.39 -27.81 25.77
CA GLU A 21 -41.12 -28.03 27.21
C GLU A 21 -41.13 -26.71 28.01
N VAL A 22 -40.70 -25.61 27.39
CA VAL A 22 -40.71 -24.26 27.99
C VAL A 22 -42.08 -23.58 27.97
N GLU A 23 -43.02 -24.06 27.13
CA GLU A 23 -44.38 -23.51 27.02
C GLU A 23 -45.35 -24.22 27.98
N TYR A 24 -45.12 -25.51 28.26
CA TYR A 24 -46.00 -26.32 29.11
C TYR A 24 -46.22 -25.72 30.51
N PRO A 25 -45.19 -25.29 31.27
CA PRO A 25 -45.38 -24.72 32.61
C PRO A 25 -46.20 -23.42 32.62
N LEU A 26 -46.28 -22.70 31.50
CA LEU A 26 -47.04 -21.45 31.40
C LEU A 26 -48.54 -21.68 31.26
N ILE A 27 -48.95 -22.86 30.80
CA ILE A 27 -50.35 -23.21 30.58
C ILE A 27 -50.80 -24.41 31.41
N GLU A 28 -49.95 -24.93 32.30
CA GLU A 28 -50.23 -26.14 33.09
C GLU A 28 -51.53 -25.99 33.90
N ASP A 29 -51.72 -24.85 34.57
CA ASP A 29 -52.93 -24.60 35.36
C ASP A 29 -54.18 -24.46 34.48
N GLU A 30 -54.07 -23.82 33.30
CA GLU A 30 -55.17 -23.73 32.34
C GLU A 30 -55.50 -25.13 31.75
N LEU A 31 -54.49 -25.96 31.50
CA LEU A 31 -54.68 -27.35 31.05
C LEU A 31 -55.32 -28.22 32.13
N ARG A 32 -54.88 -28.07 33.38
CA ARG A 32 -55.46 -28.80 34.52
C ARG A 32 -56.93 -28.45 34.72
N ALA A 33 -57.29 -27.17 34.59
CA ALA A 33 -58.68 -26.73 34.65
C ALA A 33 -59.52 -27.36 33.53
N VAL A 34 -59.01 -27.41 32.29
CA VAL A 34 -59.68 -28.10 31.17
C VAL A 34 -59.80 -29.62 31.45
N ASP A 35 -58.77 -30.25 32.02
CA ASP A 35 -58.81 -31.67 32.38
C ASP A 35 -59.83 -31.98 33.48
N GLU A 36 -59.95 -31.10 34.48
CA GLU A 36 -60.95 -31.19 35.54
C GLU A 36 -62.37 -31.01 34.98
N GLU A 37 -62.59 -30.05 34.08
CA GLU A 37 -63.87 -29.85 33.39
C GLU A 37 -64.25 -31.05 32.51
N LEU A 38 -63.28 -31.61 31.77
CA LEU A 38 -63.47 -32.83 30.98
C LEU A 38 -63.77 -34.04 31.84
N TRP A 39 -63.09 -34.18 32.99
CA TRP A 39 -63.32 -35.27 33.91
C TRP A 39 -64.70 -35.17 34.58
N ALA A 40 -65.11 -33.98 35.00
CA ALA A 40 -66.43 -33.72 35.53
C ALA A 40 -67.52 -34.01 34.48
N ALA A 41 -67.31 -33.56 33.24
CA ALA A 41 -68.21 -33.84 32.12
C ALA A 41 -68.33 -35.34 31.82
N ALA A 42 -67.22 -36.10 31.90
CA ALA A 42 -67.21 -37.53 31.63
C ALA A 42 -67.86 -38.39 32.73
N THR A 43 -67.84 -37.91 33.99
CA THR A 43 -68.31 -38.68 35.15
C THR A 43 -69.72 -38.34 35.60
N SER A 44 -70.17 -37.09 35.39
CA SER A 44 -71.44 -36.60 35.94
C SER A 44 -72.55 -36.39 34.91
N LEU A 45 -72.23 -36.17 33.62
CA LEU A 45 -73.25 -35.91 32.59
C LEU A 45 -73.80 -37.22 32.03
N THR A 46 -75.11 -37.39 32.11
CA THR A 46 -75.83 -38.46 31.42
C THR A 46 -76.46 -37.91 30.13
N TRP A 47 -76.64 -38.74 29.10
CA TRP A 47 -77.29 -38.33 27.83
C TRP A 47 -78.75 -37.86 27.96
N GLN A 48 -79.27 -37.83 29.19
CA GLN A 48 -80.61 -37.35 29.56
C GLN A 48 -80.62 -35.89 30.04
N ASP A 49 -79.48 -35.37 30.48
CA ASP A 49 -79.30 -33.98 30.91
C ASP A 49 -78.92 -33.07 29.74
N ASP A 50 -79.24 -31.77 29.81
CA ASP A 50 -78.82 -30.77 28.82
C ASP A 50 -77.32 -30.47 28.94
N CYS A 51 -76.51 -31.43 28.50
CA CYS A 51 -75.04 -31.42 28.54
C CYS A 51 -74.41 -30.49 27.48
N TRP A 52 -75.22 -29.84 26.65
CA TRP A 52 -74.74 -28.98 25.56
C TRP A 52 -73.98 -27.76 26.05
N GLY A 53 -74.46 -27.13 27.13
CA GLY A 53 -73.82 -25.93 27.70
C GLY A 53 -72.40 -26.19 28.19
N ASP A 54 -72.16 -27.36 28.80
CA ASP A 54 -70.84 -27.71 29.33
C ASP A 54 -69.90 -28.21 28.24
N ILE A 55 -70.38 -29.00 27.28
CA ILE A 55 -69.57 -29.42 26.11
C ILE A 55 -69.14 -28.20 25.29
N GLU A 56 -70.04 -27.23 25.07
CA GLU A 56 -69.71 -26.02 24.32
C GLU A 56 -68.72 -25.14 25.09
N ARG A 57 -68.86 -25.05 26.42
CA ARG A 57 -67.91 -24.31 27.29
C ARG A 57 -66.50 -24.89 27.20
N VAL A 58 -66.33 -26.21 27.41
CA VAL A 58 -65.01 -26.86 27.38
C VAL A 58 -64.40 -26.79 25.97
N LYS A 59 -65.23 -26.95 24.94
CA LYS A 59 -64.78 -26.79 23.55
C LYS A 59 -64.26 -25.38 23.30
N VAL A 60 -65.00 -24.35 23.70
CA VAL A 60 -64.58 -22.94 23.55
C VAL A 60 -63.29 -22.68 24.32
N SER A 61 -63.17 -23.11 25.58
CA SER A 61 -61.96 -22.97 26.39
C SER A 61 -60.75 -23.65 25.76
N THR A 62 -60.92 -24.90 25.28
CA THR A 62 -59.86 -25.68 24.63
C THR A 62 -59.42 -25.04 23.31
N SER A 63 -60.37 -24.64 22.46
CA SER A 63 -60.06 -23.97 21.18
C SER A 63 -59.45 -22.59 21.38
N GLU A 64 -59.84 -21.86 22.44
CA GLU A 64 -59.21 -20.58 22.80
C GLU A 64 -57.76 -20.78 23.22
N LEU A 65 -57.49 -21.77 24.09
CA LEU A 65 -56.14 -22.11 24.53
C LEU A 65 -55.26 -22.56 23.35
N GLU A 66 -55.76 -23.45 22.49
CA GLU A 66 -55.10 -23.88 21.25
C GLU A 66 -54.74 -22.68 20.37
N ARG A 67 -55.72 -21.81 20.09
CA ARG A 67 -55.48 -20.63 19.25
C ARG A 67 -54.43 -19.68 19.85
N ARG A 68 -54.39 -19.51 21.18
CA ARG A 68 -53.40 -18.67 21.85
C ARG A 68 -52.00 -19.27 21.76
N VAL A 69 -51.85 -20.56 22.03
CA VAL A 69 -50.58 -21.28 21.92
C VAL A 69 -50.07 -21.26 20.48
N GLU A 70 -50.91 -21.59 19.51
CA GLU A 70 -50.54 -21.54 18.09
C GLU A 70 -50.09 -20.14 17.65
N ARG A 71 -50.76 -19.10 18.13
CA ARG A 71 -50.38 -17.72 17.86
C ARG A 71 -49.01 -17.39 18.47
N ALA A 72 -48.76 -17.79 19.71
CA ALA A 72 -47.47 -17.58 20.36
C ALA A 72 -46.33 -18.31 19.63
N GLN A 73 -46.57 -19.55 19.22
CA GLN A 73 -45.63 -20.33 18.40
C GLN A 73 -45.40 -19.70 17.02
N SER A 74 -46.44 -19.15 16.38
CA SER A 74 -46.30 -18.39 15.15
C SER A 74 -45.42 -17.16 15.35
N ASN A 75 -45.53 -16.47 16.48
CA ASN A 75 -44.69 -15.32 16.80
C ASN A 75 -43.22 -15.74 16.97
N VAL A 76 -42.93 -16.86 17.63
CA VAL A 76 -41.57 -17.43 17.72
C VAL A 76 -41.01 -17.77 16.34
N LYS A 77 -41.82 -18.35 15.43
CA LYS A 77 -41.41 -18.62 14.04
C LYS A 77 -41.05 -17.34 13.29
N VAL A 78 -41.77 -16.25 13.51
CA VAL A 78 -41.46 -14.93 12.93
C VAL A 78 -40.12 -14.42 13.45
N ILE A 79 -39.83 -14.55 14.75
CA ILE A 79 -38.53 -14.19 15.33
C ILE A 79 -37.40 -15.00 14.67
N GLN A 80 -37.57 -16.31 14.53
CA GLN A 80 -36.59 -17.17 13.86
C GLN A 80 -36.39 -16.83 12.36
N GLN A 81 -37.41 -16.33 11.68
CA GLN A 81 -37.29 -15.84 10.30
C GLN A 81 -36.47 -14.53 10.25
N MET A 82 -36.68 -13.62 11.20
CA MET A 82 -35.87 -12.40 11.32
C MET A 82 -34.39 -12.75 11.55
N MET A 83 -34.08 -13.70 12.45
CA MET A 83 -32.70 -14.15 12.69
C MET A 83 -32.03 -14.68 11.42
N ARG A 84 -32.76 -15.48 10.62
CA ARG A 84 -32.24 -15.97 9.33
C ARG A 84 -32.00 -14.85 8.32
N ALA A 85 -32.91 -13.86 8.25
CA ALA A 85 -32.74 -12.71 7.38
C ALA A 85 -31.50 -11.86 7.76
N TRP A 86 -31.16 -11.78 9.04
CA TRP A 86 -29.93 -11.11 9.49
C TRP A 86 -28.67 -11.80 8.99
N ALA A 87 -28.66 -13.14 8.98
CA ALA A 87 -27.55 -13.94 8.46
C ALA A 87 -27.43 -13.88 6.93
N GLU A 88 -28.55 -13.83 6.21
CA GLU A 88 -28.56 -13.69 4.74
C GLU A 88 -28.14 -12.28 4.28
N CYS A 89 -28.27 -11.27 5.15
CA CYS A 89 -27.88 -9.89 4.89
C CYS A 89 -26.35 -9.71 4.94
N THR A 90 -25.69 -10.12 3.86
CA THR A 90 -24.24 -9.92 3.65
C THR A 90 -23.85 -8.45 3.65
N LEU A 91 -22.83 -8.10 4.45
CA LEU A 91 -22.26 -6.74 4.47
C LEU A 91 -21.61 -6.33 3.14
N LEU A 92 -21.08 -7.31 2.41
CA LEU A 92 -20.30 -7.10 1.20
C LEU A 92 -21.03 -7.77 0.04
N PRO A 93 -21.54 -7.02 -0.96
CA PRO A 93 -22.19 -7.62 -2.10
C PRO A 93 -21.21 -8.57 -2.79
N ARG A 94 -21.67 -9.81 -3.05
CA ARG A 94 -20.92 -10.80 -3.82
C ARG A 94 -20.51 -10.15 -5.15
N ARG A 95 -19.21 -9.87 -5.32
CA ARG A 95 -18.71 -9.11 -6.48
C ARG A 95 -19.13 -9.80 -7.78
N GLU A 96 -19.98 -9.14 -8.56
CA GLU A 96 -20.19 -9.50 -9.96
C GLU A 96 -18.85 -9.37 -10.70
N HIS A 97 -18.49 -10.40 -11.45
CA HIS A 97 -17.20 -10.52 -12.16
C HIS A 97 -16.94 -9.42 -13.22
N ARG A 98 -17.84 -8.45 -13.37
CA ARG A 98 -17.77 -7.36 -14.37
C ARG A 98 -17.24 -6.03 -13.84
N ARG A 99 -17.13 -5.83 -12.52
CA ARG A 99 -16.55 -4.59 -11.97
C ARG A 99 -15.19 -4.88 -11.35
N GLU A 100 -14.14 -4.59 -12.10
CA GLU A 100 -12.73 -4.59 -11.66
C GLU A 100 -12.39 -3.46 -10.66
N THR A 101 -13.39 -2.81 -10.06
CA THR A 101 -13.17 -1.79 -9.04
C THR A 101 -12.87 -2.46 -7.71
N ALA A 102 -11.67 -2.23 -7.19
CA ALA A 102 -11.29 -2.55 -5.83
C ALA A 102 -12.32 -1.99 -4.83
N PHE A 103 -12.44 -2.62 -3.66
CA PHE A 103 -13.35 -2.17 -2.60
C PHE A 103 -12.98 -0.74 -2.20
N THR A 104 -13.82 0.25 -2.52
CA THR A 104 -13.64 1.62 -2.08
C THR A 104 -14.02 1.72 -0.61
N TRP A 105 -13.07 2.15 0.22
CA TRP A 105 -13.21 2.26 1.67
C TRP A 105 -14.28 3.30 2.09
N GLU A 106 -14.74 4.16 1.18
CA GLU A 106 -15.69 5.25 1.42
C GLU A 106 -17.17 4.80 1.55
N ASP A 107 -17.59 3.68 0.93
CA ASP A 107 -18.99 3.21 0.97
C ASP A 107 -19.35 2.42 2.25
N LYS A 108 -18.43 2.32 3.22
CA LYS A 108 -18.55 1.42 4.38
C LYS A 108 -19.56 1.87 5.44
N GLY A 109 -19.55 3.15 5.79
CA GLY A 109 -20.37 3.68 6.90
C GLY A 109 -21.86 3.47 6.63
N ASP A 110 -22.27 3.69 5.39
CA ASP A 110 -23.65 3.56 4.96
C ASP A 110 -24.17 2.11 4.97
N LEU A 111 -23.29 1.12 4.74
CA LEU A 111 -23.66 -0.29 4.76
C LEU A 111 -23.94 -0.78 6.19
N PHE A 112 -23.05 -0.49 7.13
CA PHE A 112 -23.25 -0.84 8.54
C PHE A 112 -24.43 -0.07 9.14
N ALA A 113 -24.59 1.22 8.82
CA ALA A 113 -25.73 2.02 9.28
C ALA A 113 -27.07 1.41 8.85
N LYS A 114 -27.18 0.90 7.62
CA LYS A 114 -28.39 0.20 7.14
C LYS A 114 -28.64 -1.10 7.90
N LYS A 115 -27.61 -1.92 8.10
CA LYS A 115 -27.73 -3.20 8.86
C LYS A 115 -28.11 -2.93 10.31
N TYR A 116 -27.51 -1.93 10.96
CA TYR A 116 -27.86 -1.55 12.33
C TYR A 116 -29.29 -1.05 12.45
N LYS A 117 -29.75 -0.22 11.51
CA LYS A 117 -31.13 0.24 11.51
C LYS A 117 -32.12 -0.91 11.37
N LEU A 118 -31.86 -1.87 10.48
CA LEU A 118 -32.68 -3.08 10.34
C LEU A 118 -32.77 -3.86 11.66
N ILE A 119 -31.63 -4.07 12.34
CA ILE A 119 -31.57 -4.78 13.62
C ILE A 119 -32.31 -4.02 14.73
N GLN A 120 -32.20 -2.69 14.76
CA GLN A 120 -32.95 -1.85 15.71
C GLN A 120 -34.47 -1.96 15.49
N ASP A 121 -34.90 -1.85 14.23
CA ASP A 121 -36.31 -1.94 13.84
C ASP A 121 -36.89 -3.33 14.13
N ASP A 122 -36.15 -4.39 13.80
CA ASP A 122 -36.53 -5.78 14.10
C ASP A 122 -36.47 -6.06 15.61
N GLY A 123 -35.52 -5.48 16.33
CA GLY A 123 -35.45 -5.56 17.79
C GLY A 123 -36.74 -5.05 18.44
N CYS A 124 -37.25 -3.89 18.00
CA CYS A 124 -38.53 -3.37 18.47
C CYS A 124 -39.70 -4.33 18.16
N LYS A 125 -39.72 -4.97 16.98
CA LYS A 125 -40.74 -5.98 16.64
C LYS A 125 -40.62 -7.21 17.53
N ILE A 126 -39.41 -7.71 17.79
CA ILE A 126 -39.19 -8.88 18.66
C ILE A 126 -39.71 -8.59 20.07
N HIS A 127 -39.37 -7.44 20.65
CA HIS A 127 -39.90 -7.02 21.96
C HIS A 127 -41.44 -6.96 21.98
N ASN A 128 -42.06 -6.44 20.92
CA ASN A 128 -43.52 -6.43 20.79
C ASN A 128 -44.13 -7.84 20.69
N LEU A 129 -43.48 -8.76 19.97
CA LEU A 129 -43.92 -10.16 19.84
C LEU A 129 -43.78 -10.92 21.16
N VAL A 130 -42.72 -10.68 21.93
CA VAL A 130 -42.52 -11.27 23.26
C VAL A 130 -43.60 -10.77 24.22
N GLU A 131 -43.92 -9.47 24.20
CA GLU A 131 -45.00 -8.91 25.01
C GLU A 131 -46.40 -9.39 24.56
N GLU A 132 -46.61 -9.62 23.25
CA GLU A 132 -47.81 -10.29 22.74
C GLU A 132 -47.90 -11.72 23.29
N ASN A 133 -46.80 -12.48 23.28
CA ASN A 133 -46.76 -13.83 23.83
C ASN A 133 -47.06 -13.85 25.32
N ARG A 134 -46.56 -12.87 26.08
CA ARG A 134 -46.90 -12.74 27.51
C ARG A 134 -48.40 -12.62 27.74
N LYS A 135 -49.09 -11.81 26.93
CA LYS A 135 -50.54 -11.64 26.99
C LYS A 135 -51.28 -12.89 26.54
N LEU A 136 -50.78 -13.59 25.52
CA LEU A 136 -51.35 -14.85 25.03
C LEU A 136 -51.27 -15.96 26.09
N PHE A 137 -50.16 -16.06 26.82
CA PHE A 137 -49.99 -17.01 27.93
C PHE A 137 -50.59 -16.53 29.25
N LYS A 138 -51.10 -15.29 29.33
CA LYS A 138 -51.57 -14.66 30.58
C LYS A 138 -50.50 -14.73 31.69
N ALA A 139 -49.23 -14.69 31.32
CA ALA A 139 -48.11 -14.93 32.22
C ALA A 139 -47.77 -13.69 33.06
N ASP A 140 -47.41 -13.93 34.33
CA ASP A 140 -46.86 -12.91 35.23
C ASP A 140 -45.35 -12.74 34.98
N PRO A 141 -44.86 -11.52 34.68
CA PRO A 141 -43.44 -11.24 34.46
C PRO A 141 -42.49 -11.65 35.59
N SER A 142 -43.00 -11.73 36.83
CA SER A 142 -42.20 -12.02 38.03
C SER A 142 -41.91 -13.51 38.23
N LEU A 143 -42.72 -14.38 37.62
CA LEU A 143 -42.60 -15.83 37.76
C LEU A 143 -41.39 -16.38 36.99
N ASP A 144 -40.75 -17.39 37.57
CA ASP A 144 -39.60 -18.04 36.97
C ASP A 144 -39.96 -18.82 35.70
N THR A 145 -41.20 -19.33 35.60
CA THR A 145 -41.71 -19.98 34.38
C THR A 145 -41.71 -19.04 33.18
N TRP A 146 -42.06 -17.76 33.39
CA TRP A 146 -41.98 -16.74 32.34
C TRP A 146 -40.54 -16.39 32.01
N LYS A 147 -39.67 -16.24 33.02
CA LYS A 147 -38.24 -15.96 32.80
C LYS A 147 -37.57 -17.05 31.95
N ILE A 148 -37.85 -18.32 32.21
CA ILE A 148 -37.34 -19.46 31.44
C ILE A 148 -37.81 -19.38 29.97
N TYR A 149 -39.07 -19.02 29.72
CA TYR A 149 -39.57 -18.83 28.35
C TYR A 149 -38.90 -17.65 27.63
N VAL A 150 -38.65 -16.55 28.35
CA VAL A 150 -37.94 -15.39 27.82
C VAL A 150 -36.48 -15.73 27.53
N GLU A 151 -35.81 -16.52 28.39
CA GLU A 151 -34.46 -17.06 28.15
C GLU A 151 -34.42 -17.93 26.90
N PHE A 152 -35.43 -18.77 26.65
CA PHE A 152 -35.52 -19.54 25.41
C PHE A 152 -35.56 -18.65 24.15
N ILE A 153 -36.32 -17.54 24.18
CA ILE A 153 -36.32 -16.58 23.06
C ILE A 153 -34.97 -15.86 22.98
N ASP A 154 -34.37 -15.54 24.12
CA ASP A 154 -33.06 -14.90 24.21
C ASP A 154 -31.96 -15.76 23.55
N ASP A 155 -31.96 -17.07 23.79
CA ASP A 155 -31.05 -18.03 23.17
C ASP A 155 -31.21 -18.08 21.64
N ILE A 156 -32.44 -17.99 21.12
CA ILE A 156 -32.70 -17.88 19.68
C ILE A 156 -32.06 -16.62 19.09
N VAL A 157 -32.13 -15.51 19.83
CA VAL A 157 -31.55 -14.22 19.39
C VAL A 157 -30.02 -14.27 19.47
N VAL A 158 -29.45 -14.87 20.52
CA VAL A 158 -28.00 -15.11 20.67
C VAL A 158 -27.48 -15.93 19.48
N GLU A 159 -28.13 -17.04 19.14
CA GLU A 159 -27.76 -17.85 17.98
C GLU A 159 -27.91 -17.07 16.65
N GLY A 160 -28.95 -16.25 16.53
CA GLY A 160 -29.15 -15.39 15.36
C GLY A 160 -28.01 -14.39 15.14
N PHE A 161 -27.55 -13.73 16.20
CA PHE A 161 -26.39 -12.83 16.13
C PHE A 161 -25.10 -13.60 15.82
N PHE A 162 -24.90 -14.76 16.43
CA PHE A 162 -23.75 -15.61 16.16
C PHE A 162 -23.68 -15.97 14.67
N GLN A 163 -24.77 -16.45 14.07
CA GLN A 163 -24.81 -16.80 12.65
C GLN A 163 -24.59 -15.58 11.75
N ALA A 164 -25.16 -14.42 12.09
CA ALA A 164 -24.99 -13.20 11.31
C ALA A 164 -23.54 -12.67 11.31
N ILE A 165 -22.86 -12.69 12.47
CA ILE A 165 -21.45 -12.30 12.57
C ILE A 165 -20.57 -13.36 11.91
N MET A 166 -20.84 -14.65 12.15
CA MET A 166 -20.06 -15.74 11.56
C MET A 166 -20.11 -15.70 10.03
N HIS A 167 -21.28 -15.43 9.44
CA HIS A 167 -21.40 -15.30 7.99
C HIS A 167 -20.56 -14.14 7.44
N ASP A 168 -20.49 -13.01 8.16
CA ASP A 168 -19.59 -11.90 7.81
C ASP A 168 -18.11 -12.32 7.92
N LEU A 169 -17.72 -13.03 8.99
CA LEU A 169 -16.36 -13.55 9.16
C LEU A 169 -15.97 -14.57 8.09
N ASP A 170 -16.86 -15.51 7.77
CA ASP A 170 -16.68 -16.51 6.72
C ASP A 170 -16.45 -15.85 5.37
N PHE A 171 -17.13 -14.74 5.08
CA PHE A 171 -16.86 -13.97 3.89
C PHE A 171 -15.39 -13.50 3.84
N PHE A 172 -14.85 -12.94 4.94
CA PHE A 172 -13.43 -12.55 4.99
C PHE A 172 -12.50 -13.76 4.91
N LEU A 173 -12.81 -14.86 5.62
CA LEU A 173 -12.01 -16.08 5.61
C LEU A 173 -11.92 -16.67 4.20
N MET A 174 -13.05 -16.82 3.51
CA MET A 174 -13.12 -17.32 2.14
C MET A 174 -12.35 -16.41 1.19
N ASN A 175 -12.49 -15.08 1.32
CA ASN A 175 -11.80 -14.13 0.44
C ASN A 175 -10.30 -13.96 0.76
N THR A 176 -9.83 -14.33 1.95
CA THR A 176 -8.42 -14.32 2.34
C THR A 176 -7.72 -15.68 2.24
N GLU A 177 -8.39 -16.72 1.74
CA GLU A 177 -7.73 -17.99 1.43
C GLU A 177 -6.66 -17.85 0.34
N LYS A 178 -5.58 -18.63 0.49
CA LYS A 178 -4.45 -18.70 -0.46
C LYS A 178 -4.80 -19.32 -1.83
N ARG A 179 -6.00 -19.89 -1.96
CA ARG A 179 -6.47 -20.48 -3.22
C ARG A 179 -6.56 -19.40 -4.30
N LEU A 180 -6.18 -19.77 -5.53
CA LEU A 180 -6.21 -18.88 -6.67
C LEU A 180 -7.64 -18.38 -6.91
N LYS A 181 -7.80 -17.06 -6.98
CA LYS A 181 -9.07 -16.38 -7.22
C LYS A 181 -8.98 -15.56 -8.50
N PRO A 182 -10.10 -15.39 -9.24
CA PRO A 182 -10.11 -14.61 -10.47
C PRO A 182 -9.78 -13.13 -10.26
N ALA A 183 -10.03 -12.60 -9.05
CA ALA A 183 -9.68 -11.23 -8.71
C ALA A 183 -9.16 -11.12 -7.26
N PRO A 184 -8.16 -10.26 -6.99
CA PRO A 184 -7.71 -9.97 -5.65
C PRO A 184 -8.80 -9.22 -4.86
N PHE A 185 -8.86 -9.49 -3.56
CA PHE A 185 -9.86 -8.95 -2.66
C PHE A 185 -9.54 -7.49 -2.28
N PHE A 186 -8.31 -7.25 -1.85
CA PHE A 186 -7.80 -5.94 -1.42
C PHE A 186 -6.69 -5.43 -2.34
N GLN A 187 -6.52 -4.11 -2.36
CA GLN A 187 -5.47 -3.43 -3.11
C GLN A 187 -4.82 -2.32 -2.27
N ALA A 188 -3.50 -2.23 -2.33
CA ALA A 188 -2.73 -1.09 -1.87
C ALA A 188 -1.89 -0.51 -3.03
N GLN A 189 -1.66 0.79 -3.03
CA GLN A 189 -0.78 1.47 -3.97
C GLN A 189 0.56 1.71 -3.31
N MET A 190 1.63 1.40 -4.04
CA MET A 190 3.00 1.70 -3.65
C MET A 190 3.45 2.99 -4.34
N ILE A 191 3.89 3.96 -3.54
CA ILE A 191 4.24 5.30 -4.00
C ILE A 191 5.63 5.64 -3.47
N LEU A 192 6.54 6.00 -4.38
CA LEU A 192 7.85 6.53 -4.00
C LEU A 192 7.72 8.03 -3.71
N MET A 193 7.98 8.44 -2.48
CA MET A 193 8.00 9.82 -2.00
C MET A 193 9.35 10.05 -1.30
N PRO A 194 10.40 10.45 -2.05
CA PRO A 194 11.75 10.53 -1.51
C PRO A 194 11.81 11.33 -0.20
N PRO A 195 12.47 10.82 0.85
CA PRO A 195 13.38 9.67 0.85
C PRO A 195 12.72 8.28 1.08
N GLU A 196 11.39 8.19 1.16
CA GLU A 196 10.69 6.98 1.62
C GLU A 196 9.74 6.36 0.59
N ILE A 197 9.47 5.07 0.77
CA ILE A 197 8.40 4.34 0.05
C ILE A 197 7.17 4.28 0.94
N LEU A 198 6.09 4.90 0.48
CA LEU A 198 4.80 4.95 1.18
C LEU A 198 3.77 4.04 0.52
N PHE A 199 2.86 3.49 1.34
CA PHE A 199 1.71 2.73 0.87
C PHE A 199 0.41 3.47 1.11
N LYS A 200 -0.55 3.33 0.19
CA LYS A 200 -1.93 3.81 0.36
C LYS A 200 -2.92 2.66 0.15
N PRO A 201 -3.70 2.24 1.18
CA PRO A 201 -3.60 2.66 2.59
C PRO A 201 -2.25 2.30 3.23
N SER A 202 -1.89 2.94 4.35
CA SER A 202 -0.63 2.67 5.05
C SER A 202 -0.57 1.20 5.51
N LEU A 203 0.62 0.60 5.45
CA LEU A 203 0.86 -0.76 5.96
C LEU A 203 1.57 -0.76 7.33
N GLU A 204 1.86 0.43 7.86
CA GLU A 204 2.48 0.61 9.17
C GLU A 204 1.44 0.43 10.28
N ARG A 205 1.85 -0.20 11.38
CA ARG A 205 0.96 -0.45 12.53
C ARG A 205 0.68 0.79 13.37
N GLU A 206 1.49 1.84 13.22
CA GLU A 206 1.48 3.03 14.07
C GLU A 206 0.71 4.21 13.44
N ALA A 207 0.30 4.08 12.18
CA ALA A 207 -0.36 5.15 11.43
C ALA A 207 -1.77 5.50 11.94
N GLY A 208 -2.43 4.58 12.67
CA GLY A 208 -3.78 4.78 13.25
C GLY A 208 -4.92 4.76 12.23
N ASP A 209 -4.60 4.74 10.93
CA ASP A 209 -5.52 4.63 9.79
C ASP A 209 -5.01 3.62 8.73
N GLY A 210 -4.16 2.68 9.15
CA GLY A 210 -3.54 1.70 8.28
C GLY A 210 -4.50 0.62 7.79
N PHE A 211 -4.06 -0.16 6.81
CA PHE A 211 -4.82 -1.31 6.30
C PHE A 211 -5.23 -2.29 7.40
N TYR A 212 -4.36 -2.49 8.41
CA TYR A 212 -4.65 -3.33 9.56
C TYR A 212 -5.86 -2.78 10.35
N ASP A 213 -5.81 -1.51 10.73
CA ASP A 213 -6.86 -0.83 11.50
C ASP A 213 -8.18 -0.81 10.72
N LEU A 214 -8.12 -0.58 9.41
CA LEU A 214 -9.30 -0.55 8.55
C LEU A 214 -10.02 -1.89 8.44
N VAL A 215 -9.28 -3.01 8.49
CA VAL A 215 -9.87 -4.36 8.52
C VAL A 215 -10.37 -4.66 9.93
N GLU A 216 -9.61 -4.31 10.97
CA GLU A 216 -10.04 -4.47 12.36
C GLU A 216 -11.34 -3.72 12.65
N GLU A 217 -11.47 -2.50 12.14
CA GLU A 217 -12.68 -1.69 12.27
C GLU A 217 -13.89 -2.35 11.58
N MET A 218 -13.70 -2.95 10.40
CA MET A 218 -14.78 -3.69 9.73
C MET A 218 -15.24 -4.87 10.56
N LEU A 219 -14.31 -5.64 11.14
CA LEU A 219 -14.63 -6.77 12.00
C LEU A 219 -15.34 -6.27 13.26
N CYS A 220 -14.81 -5.24 13.93
CA CYS A 220 -15.45 -4.62 15.09
C CYS A 220 -16.88 -4.15 14.79
N ASN A 221 -17.10 -3.53 13.64
CA ASN A 221 -18.42 -3.09 13.22
C ASN A 221 -19.37 -4.27 12.94
N SER A 222 -18.88 -5.42 12.48
CA SER A 222 -19.69 -6.63 12.42
C SER A 222 -20.12 -7.05 13.84
N PHE A 223 -19.21 -7.16 14.81
CA PHE A 223 -19.57 -7.53 16.18
C PHE A 223 -20.55 -6.54 16.85
N ARG A 224 -20.37 -5.23 16.60
CA ARG A 224 -21.23 -4.14 17.12
C ARG A 224 -22.69 -4.21 16.70
N MET A 225 -23.05 -5.11 15.77
CA MET A 225 -24.45 -5.35 15.43
C MET A 225 -25.26 -5.87 16.64
N SER A 226 -24.63 -6.66 17.49
CA SER A 226 -25.22 -7.23 18.71
C SER A 226 -25.46 -6.19 19.82
N ALA A 227 -24.78 -5.05 19.75
CA ALA A 227 -25.01 -3.91 20.64
C ALA A 227 -26.24 -3.06 20.25
N GLN A 228 -26.79 -3.24 19.04
CA GLN A 228 -27.88 -2.41 18.51
C GLN A 228 -29.26 -2.76 19.04
N MET A 229 -29.41 -3.91 19.69
CA MET A 229 -30.68 -4.40 20.23
C MET A 229 -30.57 -4.57 21.74
N LYS A 230 -31.58 -4.12 22.47
CA LYS A 230 -31.71 -4.40 23.90
C LYS A 230 -32.03 -5.87 24.12
N ARG A 231 -31.40 -6.47 25.12
CA ARG A 231 -31.63 -7.88 25.47
C ARG A 231 -33.10 -8.14 25.80
N VAL A 232 -33.61 -9.28 25.32
CA VAL A 232 -34.98 -9.74 25.56
C VAL A 232 -35.15 -10.22 27.01
N ALA A 233 -34.18 -10.99 27.51
CA ALA A 233 -34.11 -11.41 28.91
C ALA A 233 -33.55 -10.29 29.82
N ALA A 234 -34.38 -9.29 30.13
CA ALA A 234 -33.99 -8.14 30.96
C ALA A 234 -33.57 -8.51 32.39
N HIS A 235 -33.99 -9.67 32.90
CA HIS A 235 -33.65 -10.16 34.23
C HIS A 235 -32.20 -10.66 34.36
N LEU A 236 -31.48 -10.84 33.24
CA LEU A 236 -30.06 -11.20 33.23
C LEU A 236 -29.12 -10.01 33.48
N GLU A 237 -29.67 -8.81 33.73
CA GLU A 237 -28.93 -7.57 34.02
C GLU A 237 -27.92 -7.13 32.94
N MET A 238 -27.99 -7.72 31.75
CA MET A 238 -27.19 -7.35 30.59
C MET A 238 -27.98 -6.47 29.63
N ALA A 239 -27.39 -5.35 29.21
CA ALA A 239 -28.09 -4.38 28.37
C ALA A 239 -28.33 -4.87 26.93
N ASN A 240 -27.37 -5.60 26.35
CA ASN A 240 -27.37 -6.07 24.97
C ASN A 240 -26.57 -7.39 24.84
N TYR A 241 -26.43 -7.88 23.60
CA TYR A 241 -25.79 -9.17 23.29
C TYR A 241 -24.28 -9.07 23.00
N GLN A 242 -23.67 -7.88 23.14
CA GLN A 242 -22.28 -7.63 22.75
C GLN A 242 -21.28 -8.50 23.53
N ASN A 243 -21.45 -8.57 24.85
CA ASN A 243 -20.55 -9.34 25.69
C ASN A 243 -20.60 -10.84 25.38
N ASP A 244 -21.77 -11.37 25.00
CA ASP A 244 -21.88 -12.77 24.60
C ASP A 244 -21.08 -13.02 23.31
N MET A 245 -21.26 -12.16 22.30
CA MET A 245 -20.57 -12.29 21.01
C MET A 245 -19.05 -12.12 21.13
N ASP A 246 -18.57 -11.21 21.98
CA ASP A 246 -17.14 -10.96 22.18
C ASP A 246 -16.43 -12.13 22.88
N ASN A 247 -17.15 -12.90 23.71
CA ASN A 247 -16.61 -14.04 24.44
C ASN A 247 -16.80 -15.38 23.71
N MET A 248 -17.55 -15.40 22.60
CA MET A 248 -17.77 -16.62 21.83
C MET A 248 -16.49 -17.05 21.09
N LEU A 249 -15.94 -18.20 21.51
CA LEU A 249 -14.69 -18.76 20.99
C LEU A 249 -14.66 -18.88 19.46
N GLY A 250 -15.78 -19.29 18.84
CA GLY A 250 -15.85 -19.43 17.38
C GLY A 250 -15.63 -18.10 16.65
N LEU A 251 -16.27 -17.02 17.13
CA LEU A 251 -16.15 -15.68 16.53
C LEU A 251 -14.76 -15.09 16.80
N THR A 252 -14.27 -15.22 18.03
CA THR A 252 -12.94 -14.72 18.42
C THR A 252 -11.83 -15.42 17.67
N ALA A 253 -11.91 -16.74 17.48
CA ALA A 253 -10.96 -17.49 16.66
C ALA A 253 -11.01 -17.07 15.19
N GLY A 254 -12.20 -16.89 14.61
CA GLY A 254 -12.37 -16.39 13.24
C GLY A 254 -11.75 -15.01 13.04
N ARG A 255 -12.01 -14.07 13.96
CA ARG A 255 -11.40 -12.73 13.96
C ARG A 255 -9.88 -12.80 14.03
N GLN A 256 -9.33 -13.59 14.97
CA GLN A 256 -7.88 -13.74 15.13
C GLN A 256 -7.20 -14.31 13.87
N GLU A 257 -7.81 -15.32 13.23
CA GLU A 257 -7.27 -15.90 12.00
C GLU A 257 -7.28 -14.90 10.84
N ILE A 258 -8.32 -14.08 10.68
CA ILE A 258 -8.37 -13.01 9.67
C ILE A 258 -7.25 -12.00 9.94
N MET A 259 -7.13 -11.49 11.17
CA MET A 259 -6.12 -10.50 11.53
C MET A 259 -4.69 -11.05 11.39
N LYS A 260 -4.49 -12.35 11.66
CA LYS A 260 -3.23 -13.04 11.41
C LYS A 260 -2.89 -13.07 9.92
N ARG A 261 -3.83 -13.44 9.05
CA ARG A 261 -3.61 -13.42 7.58
C ARG A 261 -3.27 -12.02 7.07
N VAL A 262 -3.93 -11.00 7.61
CA VAL A 262 -3.63 -9.59 7.29
C VAL A 262 -2.21 -9.22 7.74
N ALA A 263 -1.82 -9.55 8.97
CA ALA A 263 -0.46 -9.31 9.45
C ALA A 263 0.60 -10.05 8.62
N ASP A 264 0.35 -11.30 8.27
CA ASP A 264 1.26 -12.13 7.45
C ASP A 264 1.45 -11.52 6.05
N VAL A 265 0.37 -11.01 5.42
CA VAL A 265 0.47 -10.39 4.10
C VAL A 265 1.20 -9.04 4.17
N ILE A 266 0.94 -8.25 5.22
CA ILE A 266 1.64 -6.97 5.45
C ILE A 266 3.14 -7.24 5.57
N ASN A 267 3.54 -8.21 6.40
CA ASN A 267 4.94 -8.58 6.57
C ASN A 267 5.59 -8.99 5.25
N LYS A 268 4.92 -9.82 4.43
CA LYS A 268 5.44 -10.20 3.10
C LYS A 268 5.61 -9.02 2.14
N VAL A 269 4.72 -8.02 2.23
CA VAL A 269 4.82 -6.81 1.41
C VAL A 269 5.96 -5.91 1.90
N LEU A 270 6.15 -5.80 3.22
CA LEU A 270 7.26 -5.07 3.81
C LEU A 270 8.61 -5.76 3.54
N ASP A 271 8.69 -7.09 3.61
CA ASP A 271 9.87 -7.85 3.21
C ASP A 271 10.21 -7.58 1.74
N PHE A 272 9.20 -7.49 0.87
CA PHE A 272 9.40 -7.11 -0.52
C PHE A 272 9.87 -5.65 -0.66
N ARG A 273 9.34 -4.70 0.13
CA ARG A 273 9.88 -3.33 0.17
C ARG A 273 11.36 -3.35 0.53
N ASN A 274 11.76 -4.14 1.52
CA ASN A 274 13.16 -4.23 1.95
C ASN A 274 14.08 -4.77 0.84
N THR A 275 13.58 -5.63 -0.07
CA THR A 275 14.38 -6.03 -1.25
C THR A 275 14.66 -4.88 -2.22
N LEU A 276 13.88 -3.79 -2.15
CA LEU A 276 14.08 -2.60 -2.95
C LEU A 276 15.05 -1.61 -2.30
N ASP A 277 15.39 -1.78 -1.02
CA ASP A 277 16.38 -0.92 -0.34
C ASP A 277 17.77 -1.03 -0.99
N ALA A 278 18.06 -2.10 -1.73
CA ALA A 278 19.24 -2.22 -2.58
C ALA A 278 19.34 -1.10 -3.64
N TYR A 279 18.22 -0.46 -3.99
CA TYR A 279 18.14 0.66 -4.92
C TYR A 279 17.95 2.01 -4.21
N ALA A 280 18.01 2.05 -2.87
CA ALA A 280 17.74 3.24 -2.08
C ALA A 280 18.64 4.43 -2.42
N TYR A 281 19.88 4.17 -2.82
CA TYR A 281 20.83 5.19 -3.30
C TYR A 281 20.25 6.06 -4.43
N LEU A 282 19.28 5.55 -5.21
CA LEU A 282 18.66 6.32 -6.30
C LEU A 282 17.78 7.46 -5.79
N TRP A 283 17.20 7.36 -4.59
CA TRP A 283 16.25 8.35 -4.05
C TRP A 283 16.63 8.92 -2.68
N VAL A 284 17.59 8.34 -1.98
CA VAL A 284 18.12 8.85 -0.71
C VAL A 284 19.29 9.80 -0.94
N ASP A 285 20.18 9.48 -1.90
CA ASP A 285 21.42 10.24 -2.07
C ASP A 285 21.19 11.59 -2.75
N ASP A 286 21.91 12.61 -2.27
CA ASP A 286 21.97 13.88 -2.97
C ASP A 286 22.78 13.75 -4.26
N ARG A 287 22.11 14.06 -5.35
CA ARG A 287 22.63 13.99 -6.71
C ARG A 287 23.89 14.83 -6.93
N ALA A 288 23.96 16.02 -6.33
CA ALA A 288 25.08 16.93 -6.51
C ALA A 288 26.28 16.53 -5.63
N GLU A 289 26.05 16.04 -4.43
CA GLU A 289 27.09 15.50 -3.56
C GLU A 289 27.68 14.21 -4.13
N PHE A 290 26.85 13.29 -4.63
CA PHE A 290 27.32 12.08 -5.30
C PHE A 290 28.20 12.44 -6.50
N LEU A 291 27.77 13.40 -7.33
CA LEU A 291 28.58 13.85 -8.45
C LEU A 291 29.92 14.41 -7.98
N LYS A 292 29.96 15.26 -6.95
CA LYS A 292 31.22 15.79 -6.40
C LYS A 292 32.14 14.68 -5.91
N HIS A 293 31.64 13.73 -5.12
CA HIS A 293 32.42 12.60 -4.63
C HIS A 293 32.91 11.70 -5.77
N PHE A 294 32.07 11.47 -6.77
CA PHE A 294 32.43 10.72 -7.97
C PHE A 294 33.54 11.41 -8.77
N LEU A 295 33.50 12.74 -8.89
CA LEU A 295 34.54 13.56 -9.54
C LEU A 295 35.86 13.54 -8.76
N LEU A 296 35.80 13.59 -7.41
CA LEU A 296 36.97 13.64 -6.54
C LEU A 296 37.68 12.29 -6.35
N TYR A 297 36.94 11.19 -6.24
CA TYR A 297 37.50 9.88 -5.84
C TYR A 297 37.36 8.80 -6.92
N GLY A 298 36.57 9.02 -7.97
CA GLY A 298 36.46 8.11 -9.10
C GLY A 298 35.95 6.71 -8.78
N HIS A 299 35.34 6.49 -7.60
CA HIS A 299 34.73 5.23 -7.19
C HIS A 299 33.26 5.43 -6.81
N THR A 300 32.44 4.49 -7.24
CA THR A 300 31.11 4.26 -6.68
C THR A 300 31.31 3.64 -5.30
N ALA A 301 31.16 4.43 -4.24
CA ALA A 301 31.05 3.88 -2.91
C ALA A 301 29.74 3.07 -2.83
N SER A 302 29.83 1.78 -3.09
CA SER A 302 28.88 0.84 -2.52
C SER A 302 29.11 0.87 -1.01
N SER A 303 28.05 1.05 -0.23
CA SER A 303 28.02 1.28 1.21
C SER A 303 28.61 0.13 2.09
N GLU A 304 29.44 -0.77 1.56
CA GLU A 304 29.94 -1.94 2.30
C GLU A 304 31.45 -2.01 2.55
N ASP A 305 32.28 -1.15 1.95
CA ASP A 305 33.73 -1.14 2.26
C ASP A 305 34.06 -0.03 3.28
N GLY A 306 33.63 -0.27 4.52
CA GLY A 306 34.26 0.32 5.70
C GLY A 306 35.55 -0.44 6.00
N ASP A 307 36.61 0.29 6.32
CA ASP A 307 37.96 -0.16 6.66
C ASP A 307 38.84 -0.58 5.48
N LEU A 308 39.67 0.37 5.01
CA LEU A 308 41.13 0.36 5.21
C LEU A 308 41.79 1.45 4.34
N HIS A 309 42.75 2.16 4.96
CA HIS A 309 43.69 3.13 4.37
C HIS A 309 43.26 4.60 4.29
N ALA A 310 43.22 5.21 5.47
CA ALA A 310 43.85 6.52 5.64
C ALA A 310 45.38 6.33 5.55
N ASP A 311 45.94 6.48 4.36
CA ASP A 311 47.30 6.96 4.19
C ASP A 311 47.22 8.16 3.25
N GLU A 312 47.39 9.33 3.87
CA GLU A 312 47.70 10.57 3.18
C GLU A 312 48.98 10.42 2.37
N ASP A 313 49.07 11.23 1.31
CA ASP A 313 50.27 11.54 0.52
C ASP A 313 50.51 10.64 -0.72
N GLY A 314 49.75 10.93 -1.79
CA GLY A 314 50.08 10.61 -3.17
C GLY A 314 50.20 11.90 -3.99
N PRO A 315 51.23 12.07 -4.84
CA PRO A 315 51.52 13.35 -5.46
C PRO A 315 50.46 13.72 -6.49
N GLU A 316 49.82 14.88 -6.31
CA GLU A 316 49.02 15.54 -7.34
C GLU A 316 49.89 15.70 -8.60
N GLN A 317 49.54 14.95 -9.66
CA GLN A 317 50.11 15.11 -11.00
C GLN A 317 49.11 15.85 -11.91
N PRO A 318 49.62 16.64 -12.89
CA PRO A 318 48.86 17.65 -13.61
C PRO A 318 47.74 17.08 -14.50
N PRO A 319 46.73 17.90 -14.84
CA PRO A 319 45.43 17.45 -15.36
C PRO A 319 45.57 17.05 -16.83
N THR A 320 45.49 15.76 -17.13
CA THR A 320 45.11 15.30 -18.48
C THR A 320 44.61 13.85 -18.47
N LEU A 321 45.32 12.95 -17.79
CA LEU A 321 44.95 11.53 -17.73
C LEU A 321 43.74 11.25 -16.81
N GLU A 322 43.58 12.06 -15.76
CA GLU A 322 42.44 11.95 -14.85
C GLU A 322 41.13 12.34 -15.52
N GLN A 323 41.14 13.39 -16.35
CA GLN A 323 39.97 13.82 -17.12
C GLN A 323 39.46 12.74 -18.07
N PHE A 324 40.34 11.90 -18.64
CA PHE A 324 39.93 10.77 -19.48
C PHE A 324 39.32 9.62 -18.70
N LYS A 325 39.92 9.28 -17.56
CA LYS A 325 39.34 8.28 -16.65
C LYS A 325 38.00 8.75 -16.14
N GLU A 326 37.87 10.04 -15.85
CA GLU A 326 36.65 10.71 -15.41
C GLU A 326 35.57 10.69 -16.51
N GLN A 327 35.96 10.93 -17.75
CA GLN A 327 35.07 10.91 -18.92
C GLN A 327 34.56 9.50 -19.24
N ALA A 328 35.45 8.52 -19.29
CA ALA A 328 35.10 7.11 -19.49
C ALA A 328 34.21 6.59 -18.35
N ARG A 329 34.48 7.01 -17.10
CA ARG A 329 33.67 6.67 -15.93
C ARG A 329 32.28 7.30 -15.99
N LYS A 330 32.14 8.56 -16.40
CA LYS A 330 30.83 9.21 -16.56
C LYS A 330 29.99 8.56 -17.66
N THR A 331 30.61 8.23 -18.80
CA THR A 331 29.95 7.47 -19.88
C THR A 331 29.49 6.09 -19.37
N PHE A 332 30.37 5.37 -18.66
CA PHE A 332 30.03 4.09 -18.07
C PHE A 332 28.90 4.18 -17.03
N SER A 333 28.87 5.24 -16.22
CA SER A 333 27.75 5.51 -15.31
C SER A 333 26.44 5.77 -16.04
N ILE A 334 26.45 6.53 -17.15
CA ILE A 334 25.26 6.73 -17.98
C ILE A 334 24.73 5.38 -18.49
N ASP A 335 25.62 4.53 -19.03
CA ASP A 335 25.25 3.20 -19.53
C ASP A 335 24.68 2.30 -18.41
N ILE A 336 25.22 2.39 -17.19
CA ILE A 336 24.66 1.68 -16.02
C ILE A 336 23.24 2.17 -15.72
N TYR A 337 23.00 3.47 -15.65
CA TYR A 337 21.68 4.01 -15.34
C TYR A 337 20.67 3.76 -16.49
N GLU A 338 21.11 3.73 -17.74
CA GLU A 338 20.26 3.35 -18.86
C GLU A 338 19.92 1.85 -18.86
N ALA A 339 20.90 1.00 -18.57
CA ALA A 339 20.66 -0.44 -18.39
C ALA A 339 19.69 -0.67 -17.21
N LEU A 340 19.86 0.05 -16.11
CA LEU A 340 18.98 0.03 -14.95
C LEU A 340 17.57 0.52 -15.32
N TYR A 341 17.44 1.58 -16.15
CA TYR A 341 16.16 2.05 -16.66
C TYR A 341 15.44 0.95 -17.46
N VAL A 342 16.16 0.26 -18.35
CA VAL A 342 15.60 -0.85 -19.14
C VAL A 342 15.18 -2.01 -18.22
N GLN A 343 16.00 -2.36 -17.23
CA GLN A 343 15.68 -3.39 -16.25
C GLN A 343 14.41 -3.05 -15.45
N MET A 344 14.33 -1.84 -14.91
CA MET A 344 13.19 -1.36 -14.11
C MET A 344 11.94 -1.11 -14.97
N SER A 345 12.09 -0.89 -16.28
CA SER A 345 10.94 -0.78 -17.19
C SER A 345 10.19 -2.11 -17.35
N LYS A 346 10.92 -3.23 -17.23
CA LYS A 346 10.37 -4.60 -17.28
C LYS A 346 9.81 -5.07 -15.94
N PHE A 347 9.97 -4.28 -14.88
CA PHE A 347 9.41 -4.58 -13.57
C PHE A 347 7.88 -4.66 -13.65
N ASP A 348 7.27 -5.57 -12.92
CA ASP A 348 5.82 -5.78 -12.97
C ASP A 348 5.07 -4.50 -12.57
N ASP A 349 3.94 -4.25 -13.21
CA ASP A 349 3.08 -3.11 -12.86
C ASP A 349 2.30 -3.36 -11.55
N PHE A 350 2.14 -4.63 -11.18
CA PHE A 350 1.45 -5.04 -9.97
C PHE A 350 1.96 -6.40 -9.49
N ARG A 351 1.86 -6.66 -8.19
CA ARG A 351 2.18 -7.95 -7.59
C ARG A 351 1.05 -8.40 -6.70
N VAL A 352 0.67 -9.68 -6.79
CA VAL A 352 -0.38 -10.27 -5.95
C VAL A 352 0.27 -11.17 -4.90
N PHE A 353 -0.05 -10.92 -3.64
CA PHE A 353 0.38 -11.67 -2.48
C PHE A 353 -0.77 -12.55 -1.98
N ASP A 354 -0.44 -13.81 -1.68
CA ASP A 354 -1.37 -14.83 -1.16
C ASP A 354 -2.70 -14.98 -1.94
N SER A 355 -2.71 -14.62 -3.22
CA SER A 355 -3.88 -14.69 -4.12
C SER A 355 -5.02 -13.71 -3.81
N TRP A 356 -4.91 -12.85 -2.79
CA TRP A 356 -6.00 -11.94 -2.39
C TRP A 356 -5.58 -10.49 -2.14
N PHE A 357 -4.28 -10.19 -2.00
CA PHE A 357 -3.80 -8.82 -1.77
C PHE A 357 -2.96 -8.33 -2.95
N LYS A 358 -3.41 -7.29 -3.65
CA LYS A 358 -2.70 -6.70 -4.80
C LYS A 358 -1.95 -5.44 -4.38
N VAL A 359 -0.67 -5.37 -4.69
CA VAL A 359 0.11 -4.13 -4.61
C VAL A 359 0.23 -3.56 -6.02
N ASP A 360 -0.31 -2.38 -6.24
CA ASP A 360 -0.14 -1.61 -7.47
C ASP A 360 1.15 -0.81 -7.39
N MET A 361 2.08 -1.13 -8.30
CA MET A 361 3.42 -0.56 -8.33
C MET A 361 3.57 0.44 -9.47
N LYS A 362 2.52 0.73 -10.25
CA LYS A 362 2.59 1.73 -11.32
C LYS A 362 3.05 3.10 -10.83
N PRO A 363 2.52 3.66 -9.72
CA PRO A 363 2.97 4.97 -9.24
C PRO A 363 4.45 4.96 -8.84
N PHE A 364 4.87 3.93 -8.09
CA PHE A 364 6.28 3.70 -7.74
C PHE A 364 7.18 3.61 -8.97
N LYS A 365 6.82 2.76 -9.94
CA LYS A 365 7.60 2.53 -11.17
C LYS A 365 7.77 3.81 -11.98
N VAL A 366 6.71 4.61 -12.13
CA VAL A 366 6.78 5.90 -12.84
C VAL A 366 7.77 6.85 -12.14
N THR A 367 7.68 6.98 -10.81
CA THR A 367 8.59 7.87 -10.05
C THR A 367 10.03 7.35 -10.09
N LEU A 368 10.25 6.05 -9.95
CA LEU A 368 11.57 5.42 -10.02
C LEU A 368 12.23 5.64 -11.39
N LEU A 369 11.50 5.37 -12.48
CA LEU A 369 12.00 5.57 -13.85
C LEU A 369 12.34 7.06 -14.11
N ASN A 370 11.54 7.98 -13.58
CA ASN A 370 11.85 9.40 -13.64
C ASN A 370 13.10 9.77 -12.85
N MET A 371 13.35 9.14 -11.70
CA MET A 371 14.56 9.37 -10.92
C MET A 371 15.81 8.86 -11.65
N ILE A 372 15.76 7.64 -12.20
CA ILE A 372 16.87 7.07 -12.98
C ILE A 372 17.19 7.97 -14.19
N ARG A 373 16.16 8.48 -14.89
CA ARG A 373 16.36 9.45 -15.97
C ARG A 373 17.04 10.73 -15.51
N LYS A 374 16.71 11.23 -14.31
CA LYS A 374 17.38 12.42 -13.74
C LYS A 374 18.85 12.15 -13.44
N TRP A 375 19.21 10.94 -13.00
CA TRP A 375 20.60 10.53 -12.82
C TRP A 375 21.36 10.51 -14.14
N SER A 376 20.87 9.81 -15.18
CA SER A 376 21.49 9.84 -16.51
C SER A 376 21.60 11.27 -17.06
N TRP A 377 20.55 12.09 -16.89
CA TRP A 377 20.54 13.47 -17.38
C TRP A 377 21.58 14.35 -16.67
N MET A 378 21.79 14.17 -15.37
CA MET A 378 22.81 14.91 -14.61
C MET A 378 24.21 14.66 -15.16
N PHE A 379 24.56 13.40 -15.42
CA PHE A 379 25.84 13.05 -16.03
C PHE A 379 25.94 13.61 -17.45
N GLN A 380 24.88 13.49 -18.27
CA GLN A 380 24.85 14.07 -19.61
C GLN A 380 25.02 15.60 -19.61
N GLU A 381 24.38 16.31 -18.67
CA GLU A 381 24.50 17.76 -18.54
C GLU A 381 25.91 18.17 -18.10
N HIS A 382 26.50 17.47 -17.14
CA HIS A 382 27.88 17.72 -16.73
C HIS A 382 28.87 17.45 -17.88
N LEU A 383 28.67 16.37 -18.63
CA LEU A 383 29.48 16.05 -19.80
C LEU A 383 29.36 17.11 -20.88
N LEU A 384 28.14 17.55 -21.17
CA LEU A 384 27.88 18.63 -22.11
C LEU A 384 28.62 19.91 -21.69
N ARG A 385 28.50 20.30 -20.42
CA ARG A 385 29.16 21.52 -19.93
C ARG A 385 30.68 21.38 -19.99
N PHE A 386 31.22 20.24 -19.58
CA PHE A 386 32.65 19.96 -19.70
C PHE A 386 33.15 20.07 -21.14
N VAL A 387 32.45 19.45 -22.11
CA VAL A 387 32.80 19.54 -23.53
C VAL A 387 32.73 21.00 -24.01
N ILE A 388 31.67 21.73 -23.68
CA ILE A 388 31.53 23.15 -24.07
C ILE A 388 32.67 23.99 -23.48
N ASP A 389 32.95 23.84 -22.18
CA ASP A 389 33.97 24.62 -21.49
C ASP A 389 35.37 24.29 -22.03
N SER A 390 35.69 23.02 -22.26
CA SER A 390 36.96 22.59 -22.86
C SER A 390 37.12 23.07 -24.31
N LEU A 391 36.05 23.03 -25.12
CA LEU A 391 36.09 23.54 -26.50
C LEU A 391 36.29 25.07 -26.52
N ASN A 392 35.59 25.80 -25.65
CA ASN A 392 35.72 27.26 -25.54
C ASN A 392 37.11 27.64 -25.05
N GLU A 393 37.63 26.98 -24.02
CA GLU A 393 38.96 27.24 -23.44
C GLU A 393 40.06 26.94 -24.47
N LEU A 394 39.95 25.84 -25.22
CA LEU A 394 40.86 25.53 -26.31
C LEU A 394 40.76 26.57 -27.46
N GLN A 395 39.55 27.02 -27.78
CA GLN A 395 39.34 28.03 -28.82
C GLN A 395 39.93 29.40 -28.43
N GLU A 396 39.78 29.81 -27.17
CA GLU A 396 40.40 31.03 -26.63
C GLU A 396 41.92 30.90 -26.62
N PHE A 397 42.45 29.76 -26.15
CA PHE A 397 43.88 29.49 -26.15
C PHE A 397 44.49 29.55 -27.56
N ILE A 398 43.83 28.94 -28.56
CA ILE A 398 44.27 28.99 -29.96
C ILE A 398 44.28 30.45 -30.46
N LYS A 399 43.22 31.22 -30.20
CA LYS A 399 43.14 32.62 -30.63
C LYS A 399 44.23 33.49 -30.00
N GLU A 400 44.44 33.36 -28.69
CA GLU A 400 45.47 34.12 -27.96
C GLU A 400 46.87 33.75 -28.42
N THR A 401 47.13 32.45 -28.59
CA THR A 401 48.43 31.95 -29.04
C THR A 401 48.71 32.35 -30.49
N ASP A 402 47.77 32.22 -31.41
CA ASP A 402 47.94 32.64 -32.80
C ASP A 402 48.17 34.16 -32.88
N ALA A 403 47.43 34.96 -32.10
CA ALA A 403 47.63 36.42 -32.04
C ALA A 403 49.01 36.78 -31.46
N GLY A 404 49.47 36.07 -30.42
CA GLY A 404 50.79 36.25 -29.83
C GLY A 404 51.93 35.87 -30.78
N LEU A 405 51.78 34.77 -31.52
CA LEU A 405 52.76 34.26 -32.48
C LEU A 405 52.85 35.10 -33.76
N GLN A 406 51.77 35.80 -34.14
CA GLN A 406 51.73 36.68 -35.33
C GLN A 406 52.19 38.12 -35.05
N ARG A 407 52.61 38.43 -33.82
CA ARG A 407 53.09 39.77 -33.46
C ARG A 407 54.45 40.05 -34.12
N GLU A 408 54.54 41.13 -34.90
CA GLU A 408 55.76 41.53 -35.60
C GLU A 408 56.87 41.94 -34.61
N LEU A 409 58.04 41.28 -34.70
CA LEU A 409 59.23 41.64 -33.95
C LEU A 409 59.99 42.78 -34.65
N ARG A 410 60.23 43.88 -33.93
CA ARG A 410 61.18 44.92 -34.35
C ARG A 410 62.55 44.62 -33.72
N GLU A 411 63.64 44.89 -34.44
CA GLU A 411 65.00 44.69 -33.92
C GLU A 411 65.19 45.47 -32.60
N GLY A 412 65.47 44.75 -31.50
CA GLY A 412 65.71 45.31 -30.16
C GLY A 412 64.57 45.16 -29.14
N ASP A 413 63.43 44.54 -29.50
CA ASP A 413 62.30 44.34 -28.59
C ASP A 413 62.45 43.03 -27.77
N HIS A 414 63.19 43.11 -26.65
CA HIS A 414 63.38 41.97 -25.74
C HIS A 414 62.07 41.50 -25.10
N ASP A 415 61.16 42.42 -24.76
CA ASP A 415 59.89 42.10 -24.12
C ASP A 415 58.98 41.35 -25.10
N GLY A 416 58.94 41.77 -26.37
CA GLY A 416 58.25 41.05 -27.44
C GLY A 416 58.81 39.65 -27.74
N LEU A 417 60.13 39.46 -27.65
CA LEU A 417 60.78 38.14 -27.82
C LEU A 417 60.41 37.19 -26.67
N VAL A 418 60.37 37.68 -25.43
CA VAL A 418 60.00 36.89 -24.25
C VAL A 418 58.52 36.48 -24.30
N ASP A 419 57.62 37.36 -24.71
CA ASP A 419 56.19 37.04 -24.94
C ASP A 419 56.02 35.91 -25.97
N ILE A 420 56.67 36.03 -27.14
CA ILE A 420 56.59 35.00 -28.20
C ILE A 420 57.19 33.67 -27.73
N MET A 421 58.30 33.70 -27.00
CA MET A 421 58.90 32.51 -26.39
C MET A 421 57.98 31.88 -25.34
N GLY A 422 57.21 32.69 -24.60
CA GLY A 422 56.18 32.24 -23.66
C GLY A 422 55.06 31.47 -24.35
N HIS A 423 54.52 32.00 -25.45
CA HIS A 423 53.52 31.30 -26.26
C HIS A 423 54.06 30.02 -26.93
N LEU A 424 55.31 30.03 -27.43
CA LEU A 424 55.95 28.83 -27.97
C LEU A 424 56.16 27.73 -26.90
N LEU A 425 56.49 28.14 -25.67
CA LEU A 425 56.62 27.22 -24.54
C LEU A 425 55.26 26.64 -24.14
N ALA A 426 54.21 27.47 -24.12
CA ALA A 426 52.84 27.08 -23.81
C ALA A 426 52.28 26.09 -24.84
N VAL A 427 52.52 26.32 -26.14
CA VAL A 427 52.15 25.36 -27.19
C VAL A 427 52.86 24.02 -26.98
N ARG A 428 54.16 24.04 -26.70
CA ARG A 428 54.96 22.83 -26.50
C ARG A 428 54.55 22.04 -25.25
N SER A 429 54.27 22.72 -24.15
CA SER A 429 53.86 22.07 -22.90
C SER A 429 52.45 21.47 -23.02
N ARG A 430 51.55 22.15 -23.72
CA ARG A 430 50.16 21.73 -23.88
C ARG A 430 49.93 20.77 -25.05
N GLN A 431 50.94 20.55 -25.89
CA GLN A 431 50.81 19.75 -27.12
C GLN A 431 50.36 18.32 -26.90
N ARG A 432 51.07 17.55 -26.05
CA ARG A 432 50.68 16.16 -25.76
C ARG A 432 49.30 16.09 -25.14
N ALA A 433 49.04 16.97 -24.16
CA ALA A 433 47.78 16.97 -23.43
C ALA A 433 46.58 17.27 -24.35
N THR A 434 46.72 18.24 -25.25
CA THR A 434 45.67 18.64 -26.19
C THR A 434 45.48 17.60 -27.31
N ASP A 435 46.58 17.03 -27.82
CA ASP A 435 46.52 15.98 -28.85
C ASP A 435 45.82 14.70 -28.31
N GLU A 436 46.06 14.34 -27.03
CA GLU A 436 45.36 13.24 -26.36
C GLU A 436 43.88 13.56 -26.05
N LEU A 437 43.51 14.85 -25.92
CA LEU A 437 42.15 15.30 -25.59
C LEU A 437 41.14 15.15 -26.72
N PHE A 438 41.59 15.18 -27.97
CA PHE A 438 40.69 15.14 -29.12
C PHE A 438 39.99 13.79 -29.29
N GLU A 439 40.65 12.66 -29.00
CA GLU A 439 40.01 11.34 -29.16
C GLU A 439 38.82 11.18 -28.20
N PRO A 440 38.97 11.41 -26.89
CA PRO A 440 37.88 11.24 -25.93
C PRO A 440 36.81 12.32 -26.06
N LEU A 441 37.17 13.55 -26.46
CA LEU A 441 36.18 14.56 -26.83
C LEU A 441 35.33 14.12 -28.04
N LYS A 442 35.95 13.49 -29.04
CA LYS A 442 35.23 12.97 -30.21
C LYS A 442 34.30 11.82 -29.84
N GLU A 443 34.76 10.87 -29.04
CA GLU A 443 33.93 9.76 -28.55
C GLU A 443 32.71 10.26 -27.76
N THR A 444 32.90 11.30 -26.96
CA THR A 444 31.84 11.85 -26.10
C THR A 444 30.86 12.74 -26.85
N ILE A 445 31.33 13.45 -27.88
CA ILE A 445 30.46 14.11 -28.85
C ILE A 445 29.60 13.08 -29.59
N THR A 446 30.20 11.99 -30.09
CA THR A 446 29.42 10.92 -30.78
C THR A 446 28.40 10.25 -29.86
N LEU A 447 28.71 10.11 -28.57
CA LEU A 447 27.79 9.58 -27.57
C LEU A 447 26.66 10.58 -27.26
N LEU A 448 26.97 11.87 -27.07
CA LEU A 448 25.96 12.91 -26.85
C LEU A 448 25.04 13.10 -28.08
N GLU A 449 25.58 12.88 -29.28
CA GLU A 449 24.84 12.86 -30.53
C GLU A 449 23.92 11.64 -30.64
N SER A 450 24.35 10.46 -30.17
CA SER A 450 23.49 9.26 -30.11
C SER A 450 22.31 9.44 -29.15
N TYR A 451 22.48 10.27 -28.10
CA TYR A 451 21.41 10.73 -27.21
C TYR A 451 20.59 11.91 -27.77
N GLY A 452 20.81 12.32 -29.02
CA GLY A 452 19.98 13.28 -29.75
C GLY A 452 20.34 14.76 -29.57
N ARG A 453 21.51 15.08 -29.00
CA ARG A 453 21.99 16.48 -28.89
C ARG A 453 22.98 16.79 -30.02
N LYS A 454 22.63 17.72 -30.90
CA LYS A 454 23.56 18.24 -31.92
C LYS A 454 24.61 19.13 -31.27
N MET A 455 25.88 18.78 -31.43
CA MET A 455 27.00 19.63 -31.06
C MET A 455 27.38 20.56 -32.21
N PRO A 456 27.98 21.73 -31.92
CA PRO A 456 28.62 22.51 -32.96
C PRO A 456 29.80 21.70 -33.51
N GLU A 457 29.72 21.28 -34.78
CA GLU A 457 30.90 20.83 -35.53
C GLU A 457 31.91 21.97 -35.50
N GLN A 458 33.08 21.72 -34.90
CA GLN A 458 34.15 22.70 -34.92
C GLN A 458 35.44 22.05 -35.41
N GLU A 459 36.02 22.68 -36.43
CA GLU A 459 37.34 22.44 -37.03
C GLU A 459 38.50 22.68 -36.04
N LEU A 460 38.29 22.49 -34.73
CA LEU A 460 39.27 22.70 -33.67
C LEU A 460 40.54 21.85 -33.84
N PRO A 461 40.47 20.57 -34.26
CA PRO A 461 41.67 19.80 -34.58
C PRO A 461 42.50 20.44 -35.71
N GLU A 462 41.83 20.96 -36.74
CA GLU A 462 42.49 21.58 -37.89
C GLU A 462 43.11 22.94 -37.52
N ARG A 463 42.43 23.72 -36.68
CA ARG A 463 42.96 24.98 -36.13
C ARG A 463 44.16 24.73 -35.23
N TRP A 464 44.09 23.71 -34.38
CA TRP A 464 45.23 23.32 -33.53
C TRP A 464 46.45 22.87 -34.35
N GLU A 465 46.26 22.08 -35.42
CA GLU A 465 47.33 21.75 -36.36
C GLU A 465 47.91 22.99 -37.06
N THR A 466 47.07 23.98 -37.36
CA THR A 466 47.50 25.25 -37.96
C THR A 466 48.36 26.06 -36.98
N THR A 467 47.94 26.19 -35.73
CA THR A 467 48.72 26.83 -34.66
C THR A 467 50.06 26.11 -34.42
N LYS A 468 50.09 24.77 -34.43
CA LYS A 468 51.35 24.00 -34.35
C LYS A 468 52.29 24.31 -35.51
N LYS A 469 51.77 24.46 -36.73
CA LYS A 469 52.57 24.88 -37.90
C LYS A 469 53.09 26.31 -37.77
N ILE A 470 52.25 27.26 -37.34
CA ILE A 470 52.66 28.65 -37.10
C ILE A 470 53.76 28.70 -36.03
N ALA A 471 53.56 28.01 -34.90
CA ALA A 471 54.54 27.90 -33.83
C ALA A 471 55.87 27.29 -34.32
N ALA A 472 55.83 26.27 -35.18
CA ALA A 472 57.05 25.66 -35.75
C ALA A 472 57.82 26.64 -36.64
N THR A 473 57.13 27.42 -37.47
CA THR A 473 57.73 28.45 -38.34
C THR A 473 58.33 29.59 -37.50
N VAL A 474 57.56 30.15 -36.57
CA VAL A 474 58.01 31.23 -35.68
C VAL A 474 59.20 30.78 -34.82
N ARG A 475 59.20 29.52 -34.34
CA ARG A 475 60.37 28.97 -33.63
C ARG A 475 61.62 28.94 -34.50
N HIS A 476 61.49 28.66 -35.80
CA HIS A 476 62.63 28.68 -36.72
C HIS A 476 63.15 30.12 -36.96
N GLU A 477 62.25 31.10 -37.06
CA GLU A 477 62.58 32.52 -37.25
C GLU A 477 63.18 33.17 -36.00
N VAL A 478 62.69 32.81 -34.81
CA VAL A 478 63.13 33.36 -33.52
C VAL A 478 64.41 32.67 -32.98
N SER A 479 64.71 31.44 -33.41
CA SER A 479 65.92 30.69 -33.03
C SER A 479 67.25 31.48 -33.19
N PRO A 480 67.53 32.17 -34.31
CA PRO A 480 68.74 33.01 -34.42
C PRO A 480 68.75 34.22 -33.47
N LEU A 481 67.61 34.86 -33.21
CA LEU A 481 67.48 35.99 -32.28
C LEU A 481 67.64 35.55 -30.82
N GLN A 482 67.06 34.40 -30.46
CA GLN A 482 67.24 33.76 -29.15
C GLN A 482 68.71 33.38 -28.91
N ASN A 483 69.41 32.84 -29.91
CA ASN A 483 70.83 32.51 -29.80
C ASN A 483 71.71 33.77 -29.65
N ALA A 484 71.36 34.86 -30.33
CA ALA A 484 72.03 36.16 -30.18
C ALA A 484 71.86 36.73 -28.76
N GLU A 485 70.64 36.66 -28.21
CA GLU A 485 70.33 37.07 -26.84
C GLU A 485 71.02 36.21 -25.77
N VAL A 486 71.00 34.88 -25.91
CA VAL A 486 71.72 33.97 -25.00
C VAL A 486 73.22 34.27 -25.00
N THR A 487 73.78 34.67 -26.15
CA THR A 487 75.19 35.08 -26.25
C THR A 487 75.44 36.43 -25.57
N LEU A 488 74.50 37.37 -25.64
CA LEU A 488 74.53 38.66 -24.92
C LEU A 488 74.42 38.47 -23.40
N ILE A 489 73.52 37.59 -22.94
CA ILE A 489 73.36 37.23 -21.53
C ILE A 489 74.64 36.55 -21.01
N ARG A 490 75.20 35.60 -21.75
CA ARG A 490 76.50 34.98 -21.39
C ARG A 490 77.61 36.02 -21.25
N LYS A 491 77.69 37.00 -22.16
CA LYS A 491 78.65 38.11 -22.04
C LYS A 491 78.40 38.99 -20.80
N LYS A 492 77.13 39.27 -20.46
CA LYS A 492 76.77 40.01 -19.23
C LYS A 492 77.08 39.23 -17.95
N CYS A 493 76.86 37.92 -17.92
CA CYS A 493 77.25 37.06 -16.78
C CYS A 493 78.77 37.03 -16.60
N ILE A 494 79.54 36.93 -17.69
CA ILE A 494 81.00 37.00 -17.63
C ILE A 494 81.49 38.36 -17.11
N LEU A 495 80.79 39.46 -17.43
CA LEU A 495 81.07 40.79 -16.86
C LEU A 495 80.69 40.90 -15.37
N PHE A 496 79.66 40.20 -14.93
CA PHE A 496 79.21 40.17 -13.53
C PHE A 496 80.12 39.31 -12.65
N ASP A 497 80.66 38.20 -13.17
CA ASP A 497 81.63 37.33 -12.46
C ASP A 497 83.03 37.97 -12.34
N VAL A 498 83.30 39.04 -13.10
CA VAL A 498 84.56 39.81 -13.09
C VAL A 498 84.43 41.12 -12.27
N SER A 499 83.23 41.41 -11.75
CA SER A 499 82.93 42.52 -10.82
C SER A 499 82.85 42.00 -9.39
#